data_AF-A0A136J735-F1
#
_entry.id   AF-A0A136J735-F1
#
_cell.length_a   1.000
_cell.length_b   1.000
_cell.length_c   1.000
_cell.angle_alpha   90.00
_cell.angle_beta   90.00
_cell.angle_gamma   90.00
#
_symmetry.space_group_name_H-M   'P 1'
#
loop_
_entity.id
_entity.type
_entity.pdbx_description
1 polymer ?
#
loop_
_entity_poly.entity_id
_entity_poly.type
_entity_poly.pdbx_seq_one_letter_code
_entity_poly.pdbx_strand_id
1 'polypeptide(L)'
;MPPQQESARIIFLIVLTFWIFSTPDNGPLIAGPNLIKNRLTRQRAAHGVLNSTKWGDFDPVPTVSDGSAAEPKYLNLTGFREKDNFAWADLGRFRKKCDDWSLNAVGIPEAAQPVWQNATGVVHGFWHREDGSVPRTIRDYNLTDATPNITWASGAFEWSRNVTGREGKMLVRIEDDEAAGTEPEVLDPLILLHTEFRAREVTATFTVEDVEGTGSQFDMRMHGIHWPREGAMLFTTTSEKFAGIFGLPHLTSRPAFFETSQALLNRTLDKVLSKKEQLFFLDQVDPWASTADAPVDVFNPTAHCEYLAYVQIHPPEKDYLHVQPSLTGPENIIKAIHEVEDELRFPQGVSHHGRPKLQMSAVLYSPDCAFFLESKGPPAYAPAD
;
A
#
# COMPACT_ATOMS: atom_id res chain seq x y z
N MET A 1 10.54 -33.01 -55.52
CA MET A 1 11.00 -33.08 -54.12
C MET A 1 11.46 -31.67 -53.75
N PRO A 2 10.82 -30.98 -52.79
CA PRO A 2 11.36 -29.71 -52.31
C PRO A 2 12.73 -29.95 -51.68
N PRO A 3 13.69 -29.03 -51.83
CA PRO A 3 15.05 -29.25 -51.37
C PRO A 3 15.07 -29.41 -49.85
N GLN A 4 15.67 -30.50 -49.35
CA GLN A 4 15.79 -30.86 -47.92
C GLN A 4 16.25 -29.69 -47.02
N GLN A 5 16.98 -28.73 -47.60
CA GLN A 5 17.49 -27.54 -46.92
C GLN A 5 16.40 -26.52 -46.53
N GLU A 6 15.31 -26.41 -47.28
CA GLU A 6 14.20 -25.51 -46.95
C GLU A 6 13.36 -26.07 -45.79
N SER A 7 13.10 -27.38 -45.79
CA SER A 7 12.40 -28.05 -44.70
C SER A 7 13.18 -27.96 -43.38
N ALA A 8 14.51 -28.11 -43.41
CA ALA A 8 15.35 -27.97 -42.22
C ALA A 8 15.36 -26.54 -41.66
N ARG A 9 15.35 -25.51 -42.52
CA ARG A 9 15.27 -24.10 -42.09
C ARG A 9 13.92 -23.75 -41.48
N ILE A 10 12.83 -24.27 -42.05
CA ILE A 10 11.48 -24.08 -41.52
C ILE A 10 11.34 -24.79 -40.17
N ILE A 11 11.83 -26.02 -40.03
CA ILE A 11 11.81 -26.75 -38.75
C ILE A 11 12.68 -26.03 -37.72
N PHE A 12 13.86 -25.54 -38.09
CA PHE A 12 14.70 -24.74 -37.19
C PHE A 12 14.00 -23.46 -36.75
N LEU A 13 13.35 -22.74 -37.66
CA LEU A 13 12.56 -21.54 -37.30
C LEU A 13 11.39 -21.91 -36.40
N ILE A 14 10.66 -23.00 -36.65
CA ILE A 14 9.57 -23.45 -35.78
C ILE A 14 10.10 -23.81 -34.39
N VAL A 15 11.21 -24.54 -34.30
CA VAL A 15 11.85 -24.91 -33.03
C VAL A 15 12.39 -23.68 -32.30
N LEU A 16 13.01 -22.73 -33.02
CA LEU A 16 13.50 -21.47 -32.45
C LEU A 16 12.34 -20.60 -31.95
N THR A 17 11.28 -20.49 -32.73
CA THR A 17 10.06 -19.74 -32.39
C THR A 17 9.41 -20.39 -31.17
N PHE A 18 9.25 -21.72 -31.17
CA PHE A 18 8.76 -22.47 -30.03
C PHE A 18 9.66 -22.29 -28.81
N TRP A 19 10.98 -22.30 -28.96
CA TRP A 19 11.94 -22.11 -27.87
C TRP A 19 11.88 -20.70 -27.26
N ILE A 20 11.73 -19.67 -28.10
CA ILE A 20 11.51 -18.28 -27.65
C ILE A 20 10.16 -18.14 -26.92
N PHE A 21 9.11 -18.80 -27.39
CA PHE A 21 7.77 -18.70 -26.77
C PHE A 21 7.54 -19.69 -25.60
N SER A 22 8.37 -20.73 -25.44
CA SER A 22 8.22 -21.77 -24.39
C SER A 22 9.26 -21.66 -23.27
N THR A 23 10.22 -20.73 -23.36
CA THR A 23 11.09 -20.41 -22.24
C THR A 23 10.34 -19.51 -21.25
N PRO A 24 10.20 -19.92 -19.97
CA PRO A 24 9.47 -19.15 -18.96
C PRO A 24 10.21 -17.85 -18.55
N ASP A 25 11.47 -17.69 -18.96
CA ASP A 25 12.32 -16.52 -18.69
C ASP A 25 12.36 -15.54 -19.88
N ASN A 26 11.22 -15.24 -20.47
CA ASN A 26 11.13 -14.06 -21.34
C ASN A 26 11.33 -12.82 -20.45
N GLY A 27 12.58 -12.32 -20.41
CA GLY A 27 12.92 -11.03 -19.80
C GLY A 27 11.97 -9.94 -20.30
N PRO A 28 11.82 -8.84 -19.54
CA PRO A 28 10.76 -7.87 -19.78
C PRO A 28 10.75 -7.46 -21.25
N LEU A 29 9.61 -7.69 -21.91
CA LEU A 29 9.33 -7.15 -23.23
C LEU A 29 9.71 -5.66 -23.18
N ILE A 30 10.62 -5.23 -24.05
CA ILE A 30 11.17 -3.86 -24.01
C ILE A 30 10.05 -2.87 -24.31
N ALA A 31 9.48 -2.26 -23.28
CA ALA A 31 8.49 -1.20 -23.41
C ALA A 31 9.05 -0.07 -24.27
N GLY A 32 8.19 0.49 -25.12
CA GLY A 32 8.59 1.57 -26.01
C GLY A 32 9.20 2.72 -25.21
N PRO A 33 10.40 3.24 -25.56
CA PRO A 33 11.10 4.27 -24.78
C PRO A 33 10.25 5.49 -24.41
N ASN A 34 9.28 5.85 -25.25
CA ASN A 34 8.35 6.96 -25.02
C ASN A 34 7.37 6.67 -23.86
N LEU A 35 6.89 5.44 -23.69
CA LEU A 35 5.97 5.07 -22.62
C LEU A 35 6.65 5.24 -21.26
N ILE A 36 7.87 4.72 -21.13
CA ILE A 36 8.67 4.83 -19.91
C ILE A 36 8.99 6.28 -19.59
N LYS A 37 9.43 7.05 -20.59
CA LYS A 37 9.72 8.48 -20.43
C LYS A 37 8.48 9.26 -19.98
N ASN A 38 7.31 8.97 -20.55
CA ASN A 38 6.06 9.63 -20.18
C ASN A 38 5.64 9.27 -18.74
N ARG A 39 5.77 7.99 -18.35
CA ARG A 39 5.53 7.54 -16.97
C ARG A 39 6.44 8.27 -15.99
N LEU A 40 7.74 8.29 -16.27
CA LEU A 40 8.72 8.94 -15.40
C LEU A 40 8.48 10.44 -15.27
N THR A 41 8.13 11.11 -16.37
CA THR A 41 7.76 12.54 -16.36
C THR A 41 6.53 12.78 -15.48
N ARG A 42 5.52 11.91 -15.57
CA ARG A 42 4.31 12.01 -14.74
C ARG A 42 4.59 11.73 -13.27
N GLN A 43 5.41 10.72 -12.96
CA GLN A 43 5.83 10.42 -11.59
C GLN A 43 6.64 11.58 -10.98
N ARG A 44 7.53 12.21 -11.76
CA ARG A 44 8.26 13.40 -11.33
C ARG A 44 7.35 14.60 -11.08
N ALA A 45 6.33 14.81 -11.92
CA ALA A 45 5.31 15.83 -11.69
C ALA A 45 4.50 15.54 -10.42
N ALA A 46 4.13 14.27 -10.18
CA ALA A 46 3.42 13.85 -8.98
C ALA A 46 4.23 14.06 -7.70
N HIS A 47 5.53 13.77 -7.74
CA HIS A 47 6.47 14.09 -6.66
C HIS A 47 6.56 15.61 -6.41
N GLY A 48 6.52 16.43 -7.46
CA GLY A 48 6.43 17.88 -7.32
C GLY A 48 5.17 18.34 -6.57
N VAL A 49 4.02 17.73 -6.82
CA VAL A 49 2.78 18.01 -6.07
C VAL A 49 2.96 17.61 -4.61
N LEU A 50 3.41 16.38 -4.34
CA LEU A 50 3.70 15.89 -2.98
C LEU A 50 4.55 16.89 -2.20
N ASN A 51 5.64 17.39 -2.79
CA ASN A 51 6.56 18.32 -2.15
C ASN A 51 5.93 19.69 -1.85
N SER A 52 5.05 20.18 -2.72
CA SER A 52 4.48 21.53 -2.62
C SER A 52 3.22 21.65 -1.75
N THR A 53 2.49 20.54 -1.56
CA THR A 53 1.21 20.52 -0.84
C THR A 53 1.37 20.45 0.68
N LYS A 54 0.33 20.78 1.42
CA LYS A 54 0.25 20.63 2.88
C LYS A 54 -1.00 19.87 3.32
N TRP A 55 -1.04 19.51 4.60
CA TRP A 55 -2.21 18.89 5.20
C TRP A 55 -3.48 19.74 4.96
N GLY A 56 -4.56 19.09 4.50
CA GLY A 56 -5.83 19.74 4.19
C GLY A 56 -5.93 20.38 2.80
N ASP A 57 -4.91 20.25 1.94
CA ASP A 57 -5.02 20.63 0.52
C ASP A 57 -5.81 19.60 -0.30
N PHE A 58 -5.99 18.38 0.21
CA PHE A 58 -6.93 17.39 -0.30
C PHE A 58 -8.09 17.20 0.69
N ASP A 59 -9.22 17.80 0.36
CA ASP A 59 -10.45 17.76 1.16
C ASP A 59 -11.67 17.73 0.23
N PRO A 60 -11.97 16.57 -0.39
CA PRO A 60 -13.02 16.45 -1.39
C PRO A 60 -14.44 16.54 -0.81
N VAL A 61 -14.59 16.35 0.51
CA VAL A 61 -15.86 16.52 1.23
C VAL A 61 -15.60 17.32 2.51
N PRO A 62 -15.48 18.65 2.39
CA PRO A 62 -15.17 19.50 3.53
C PRO A 62 -16.29 19.49 4.55
N THR A 63 -15.92 19.44 5.83
CA THR A 63 -16.89 19.53 6.93
C THR A 63 -17.51 20.92 6.96
N VAL A 64 -18.85 20.99 6.94
CA VAL A 64 -19.58 22.24 7.11
C VAL A 64 -19.30 22.79 8.51
N SER A 65 -18.54 23.88 8.60
CA SER A 65 -18.33 24.63 9.84
C SER A 65 -18.81 26.07 9.62
N ASP A 66 -19.57 26.59 10.59
CA ASP A 66 -20.04 27.98 10.66
C ASP A 66 -20.79 28.55 9.44
N GLY A 67 -21.74 27.79 8.89
CA GLY A 67 -22.76 28.33 7.97
C GLY A 67 -22.26 28.68 6.55
N SER A 68 -20.96 28.53 6.27
CA SER A 68 -20.40 28.53 4.91
C SER A 68 -19.84 27.15 4.59
N ALA A 69 -20.44 26.45 3.62
CA ALA A 69 -19.84 25.23 3.07
C ALA A 69 -18.53 25.62 2.39
N ALA A 70 -17.40 25.12 2.90
CA ALA A 70 -16.13 25.28 2.21
C ALA A 70 -16.18 24.53 0.86
N GLU A 71 -15.43 25.02 -0.12
CA GLU A 71 -15.35 24.37 -1.43
C GLU A 71 -14.49 23.10 -1.35
N PRO A 72 -14.86 22.03 -2.08
CA PRO A 72 -14.08 20.80 -2.11
C PRO A 72 -12.72 21.05 -2.75
N LYS A 73 -11.67 20.46 -2.17
CA LYS A 73 -10.29 20.62 -2.62
C LYS A 73 -9.74 19.30 -3.16
N TYR A 74 -9.17 19.37 -4.35
CA TYR A 74 -8.60 18.25 -5.08
C TYR A 74 -7.14 18.51 -5.42
N LEU A 75 -6.39 17.44 -5.67
CA LEU A 75 -5.00 17.53 -6.06
C LEU A 75 -4.84 17.33 -7.56
N ASN A 76 -3.83 17.96 -8.14
CA ASN A 76 -3.42 17.69 -9.51
C ASN A 76 -2.61 16.37 -9.61
N LEU A 77 -3.20 15.28 -9.13
CA LEU A 77 -2.64 13.93 -9.12
C LEU A 77 -3.68 12.98 -9.71
N THR A 78 -3.24 12.06 -10.58
CA THR A 78 -4.14 11.05 -11.17
C THR A 78 -4.83 10.23 -10.07
N GLY A 79 -6.15 10.19 -10.10
CA GLY A 79 -7.04 9.57 -9.11
C GLY A 79 -7.45 10.50 -7.95
N PHE A 80 -6.84 11.66 -7.81
CA PHE A 80 -7.16 12.67 -6.80
C PHE A 80 -7.78 13.95 -7.40
N ARG A 81 -7.92 14.03 -8.72
CA ARG A 81 -8.60 15.13 -9.41
C ARG A 81 -10.11 14.89 -9.34
N GLU A 82 -10.89 15.97 -9.27
CA GLU A 82 -12.35 15.90 -9.31
C GLU A 82 -12.86 15.11 -10.54
N LYS A 83 -12.28 15.40 -11.71
CA LYS A 83 -12.65 14.77 -12.98
C LYS A 83 -12.37 13.26 -13.05
N ASP A 84 -11.53 12.72 -12.17
CA ASP A 84 -11.23 11.29 -12.15
C ASP A 84 -12.37 10.47 -11.52
N ASN A 85 -13.32 11.12 -10.85
CA ASN A 85 -14.59 10.54 -10.37
C ASN A 85 -14.43 9.38 -9.35
N PHE A 86 -13.31 9.35 -8.61
CA PHE A 86 -13.11 8.45 -7.48
C PHE A 86 -14.10 8.80 -6.35
N ALA A 87 -14.58 7.79 -5.62
CA ALA A 87 -15.62 7.87 -4.60
C ALA A 87 -15.13 8.45 -3.26
N TRP A 88 -14.37 9.55 -3.30
CA TRP A 88 -13.73 10.15 -2.13
C TRP A 88 -14.68 10.66 -1.03
N ALA A 89 -16.00 10.59 -1.24
CA ALA A 89 -16.99 10.85 -0.19
C ALA A 89 -16.84 9.93 1.03
N ASP A 90 -16.31 8.72 0.82
CA ASP A 90 -16.07 7.74 1.87
C ASP A 90 -14.71 7.93 2.59
N LEU A 91 -13.87 8.89 2.18
CA LEU A 91 -12.57 9.13 2.81
C LEU A 91 -12.68 9.47 4.29
N GLY A 92 -13.70 10.26 4.68
CA GLY A 92 -13.96 10.58 6.08
C GLY A 92 -14.30 9.34 6.91
N ARG A 93 -15.07 8.40 6.34
CA ARG A 93 -15.39 7.11 6.97
C ARG A 93 -14.13 6.26 7.14
N PHE A 94 -13.28 6.20 6.11
CA PHE A 94 -11.99 5.50 6.18
C PHE A 94 -11.09 6.05 7.28
N ARG A 95 -10.85 7.37 7.30
CA ARG A 95 -10.00 8.02 8.32
C ARG A 95 -10.53 7.79 9.74
N LYS A 96 -11.85 7.93 9.93
CA LYS A 96 -12.49 7.63 11.22
C LYS A 96 -12.25 6.19 11.66
N LYS A 97 -12.36 5.22 10.74
CA LYS A 97 -12.09 3.81 11.04
C LYS A 97 -10.63 3.59 11.47
N CYS A 98 -9.68 4.26 10.81
CA CYS A 98 -8.26 4.20 11.20
C CYS A 98 -8.05 4.68 12.63
N ASP A 99 -8.66 5.81 12.99
CA ASP A 99 -8.56 6.36 14.35
C ASP A 99 -9.25 5.47 15.38
N ASP A 100 -10.46 4.98 15.08
CA ASP A 100 -11.20 4.07 15.96
C ASP A 100 -10.39 2.80 16.26
N TRP A 101 -9.71 2.25 15.26
CA TRP A 101 -8.88 1.06 15.42
C TRP A 101 -7.60 1.29 16.19
N SER A 102 -6.93 2.41 15.93
CA SER A 102 -5.79 2.84 16.74
C SER A 102 -6.18 2.97 18.20
N LEU A 103 -7.28 3.67 18.46
CA LEU A 103 -7.81 3.89 19.80
C LEU A 103 -8.15 2.58 20.50
N ASN A 104 -8.79 1.64 19.80
CA ASN A 104 -9.18 0.35 20.37
C ASN A 104 -7.98 -0.57 20.64
N ALA A 105 -6.94 -0.52 19.82
CA ALA A 105 -5.78 -1.40 19.96
C ALA A 105 -4.78 -0.87 21.01
N VAL A 106 -4.36 0.39 20.89
CA VAL A 106 -3.30 0.96 21.74
C VAL A 106 -3.82 1.93 22.79
N GLY A 107 -5.03 2.46 22.65
CA GLY A 107 -5.59 3.47 23.56
C GLY A 107 -5.40 4.89 23.06
N ILE A 108 -5.59 5.87 23.96
CA ILE A 108 -5.36 7.29 23.65
C ILE A 108 -3.87 7.57 23.46
N PRO A 109 -3.48 8.48 22.53
CA PRO A 109 -2.07 8.74 22.23
C PRO A 109 -1.19 9.03 23.46
N GLU A 110 -1.72 9.75 24.46
CA GLU A 110 -0.99 10.13 25.68
C GLU A 110 -0.71 8.94 26.62
N ALA A 111 -1.41 7.83 26.44
CA ALA A 111 -1.30 6.62 27.26
C ALA A 111 -1.26 5.35 26.38
N ALA A 112 -0.74 5.48 25.15
CA ALA A 112 -0.73 4.40 24.18
C ALA A 112 0.11 3.22 24.69
N GLN A 113 -0.43 2.01 24.56
CA GLN A 113 0.29 0.79 24.89
C GLN A 113 1.40 0.53 23.86
N PRO A 114 2.62 0.16 24.30
CA PRO A 114 3.69 -0.23 23.39
C PRO A 114 3.30 -1.43 22.52
N VAL A 115 3.77 -1.43 21.28
CA VAL A 115 3.51 -2.44 20.25
C VAL A 115 4.82 -2.96 19.66
N TRP A 116 4.73 -4.08 18.92
CA TRP A 116 5.84 -4.57 18.11
C TRP A 116 6.31 -3.47 17.15
N GLN A 117 7.60 -3.15 17.22
CA GLN A 117 8.23 -2.15 16.38
C GLN A 117 8.57 -2.71 15.00
N ASN A 118 8.83 -4.02 14.85
CA ASN A 118 9.05 -4.67 13.57
C ASN A 118 7.90 -5.63 13.23
N ALA A 119 7.22 -5.35 12.12
CA ALA A 119 6.06 -6.12 11.70
C ALA A 119 6.33 -7.12 10.58
N THR A 120 7.61 -7.34 10.21
CA THR A 120 7.96 -8.24 9.12
C THR A 120 7.42 -9.64 9.40
N GLY A 121 6.56 -10.14 8.53
CA GLY A 121 5.88 -11.41 8.77
C GLY A 121 4.68 -11.64 7.88
N VAL A 122 3.92 -12.68 8.21
CA VAL A 122 2.71 -13.08 7.49
C VAL A 122 1.57 -13.23 8.50
N VAL A 123 0.47 -12.53 8.26
CA VAL A 123 -0.75 -12.64 9.06
C VAL A 123 -1.93 -13.02 8.17
N HIS A 124 -2.78 -13.91 8.68
CA HIS A 124 -3.98 -14.39 8.03
C HIS A 124 -5.20 -14.01 8.85
N GLY A 125 -6.31 -13.74 8.19
CA GLY A 125 -7.56 -13.41 8.85
C GLY A 125 -8.74 -13.49 7.90
N PHE A 126 -9.93 -13.32 8.47
CA PHE A 126 -11.17 -13.21 7.72
C PHE A 126 -11.54 -11.74 7.57
N TRP A 127 -12.23 -11.42 6.48
CA TRP A 127 -12.79 -10.08 6.28
C TRP A 127 -14.30 -10.13 6.05
N HIS A 128 -14.97 -9.03 6.33
CA HIS A 128 -16.33 -8.76 5.85
C HIS A 128 -16.33 -7.51 4.96
N ARG A 129 -17.25 -7.48 3.99
CA ARG A 129 -17.39 -6.38 3.03
C ARG A 129 -18.50 -5.44 3.45
N GLU A 130 -18.25 -4.15 3.33
CA GLU A 130 -19.26 -3.10 3.47
C GLU A 130 -19.28 -2.26 2.19
N ASP A 131 -20.49 -1.94 1.70
CA ASP A 131 -20.62 -1.07 0.54
C ASP A 131 -20.21 0.37 0.88
N GLY A 132 -19.63 1.05 -0.13
CA GLY A 132 -19.40 2.49 -0.09
C GLY A 132 -20.68 3.28 -0.28
N SER A 133 -20.57 4.60 -0.13
CA SER A 133 -21.69 5.54 -0.25
C SER A 133 -22.30 5.59 -1.65
N VAL A 134 -21.50 5.34 -2.69
CA VAL A 134 -21.90 5.44 -4.10
C VAL A 134 -21.41 4.21 -4.85
N PRO A 135 -22.26 3.44 -5.54
CA PRO A 135 -21.81 2.31 -6.35
C PRO A 135 -20.96 2.80 -7.52
N ARG A 136 -19.85 2.10 -7.80
CA ARG A 136 -18.95 2.42 -8.92
C ARG A 136 -18.66 1.21 -9.77
N THR A 137 -18.56 1.44 -11.07
CA THR A 137 -18.25 0.45 -12.09
C THR A 137 -17.25 1.02 -13.08
N ILE A 138 -16.65 0.20 -13.93
CA ILE A 138 -15.69 0.66 -14.95
C ILE A 138 -16.27 1.73 -15.89
N ARG A 139 -17.59 1.77 -16.07
CA ARG A 139 -18.28 2.73 -16.94
C ARG A 139 -18.33 4.14 -16.38
N ASP A 140 -18.09 4.30 -15.08
CA ASP A 140 -18.09 5.60 -14.40
C ASP A 140 -16.77 6.37 -14.62
N TYR A 141 -15.79 5.76 -15.31
CA TYR A 141 -14.44 6.28 -15.46
C TYR A 141 -14.07 6.49 -16.93
N ASN A 142 -13.56 7.68 -17.25
CA ASN A 142 -12.96 7.97 -18.54
C ASN A 142 -11.45 7.76 -18.48
N LEU A 143 -11.01 6.52 -18.63
CA LEU A 143 -9.60 6.15 -18.54
C LEU A 143 -8.71 6.82 -19.59
N THR A 144 -9.25 7.10 -20.78
CA THR A 144 -8.53 7.83 -21.82
C THR A 144 -8.27 9.28 -21.42
N ASP A 145 -9.20 9.94 -20.73
CA ASP A 145 -8.97 11.30 -20.20
C ASP A 145 -8.10 11.31 -18.93
N ALA A 146 -8.25 10.31 -18.06
CA ALA A 146 -7.45 10.20 -16.85
C ALA A 146 -5.97 9.97 -17.18
N THR A 147 -5.69 9.13 -18.19
CA THR A 147 -4.33 8.71 -18.61
C THR A 147 -4.22 8.64 -20.15
N PRO A 148 -4.07 9.77 -20.85
CA PRO A 148 -4.13 9.81 -22.32
C PRO A 148 -2.97 9.10 -23.01
N ASN A 149 -1.86 8.88 -22.30
CA ASN A 149 -0.67 8.21 -22.84
C ASN A 149 -0.72 6.67 -22.68
N ILE A 150 -1.83 6.12 -22.18
CA ILE A 150 -1.99 4.70 -21.87
C ILE A 150 -3.08 4.10 -22.75
N THR A 151 -2.71 3.04 -23.46
CA THR A 151 -3.65 2.23 -24.23
C THR A 151 -4.14 1.09 -23.35
N TRP A 152 -5.35 1.23 -22.83
CA TRP A 152 -5.97 0.22 -21.96
C TRP A 152 -6.41 -1.01 -22.77
N ALA A 153 -6.31 -2.18 -22.15
CA ALA A 153 -6.80 -3.43 -22.73
C ALA A 153 -8.31 -3.33 -23.05
N SER A 154 -8.65 -3.35 -24.34
CA SER A 154 -10.05 -3.32 -24.78
C SER A 154 -10.72 -4.66 -24.48
N GLY A 155 -11.82 -4.67 -23.72
CA GLY A 155 -12.67 -5.86 -23.54
C GLY A 155 -12.93 -6.30 -22.10
N ALA A 156 -12.30 -5.68 -21.10
CA ALA A 156 -12.67 -5.90 -19.71
C ALA A 156 -14.00 -5.19 -19.41
N PHE A 157 -15.08 -5.95 -19.21
CA PHE A 157 -16.39 -5.41 -18.83
C PHE A 157 -16.49 -5.09 -17.33
N GLU A 158 -15.48 -5.50 -16.55
CA GLU A 158 -15.42 -5.34 -15.09
C GLU A 158 -14.00 -5.02 -14.66
N TRP A 159 -13.87 -4.28 -13.55
CA TRP A 159 -12.59 -4.08 -12.87
C TRP A 159 -12.05 -5.44 -12.42
N SER A 160 -10.80 -5.77 -12.76
CA SER A 160 -10.12 -6.88 -12.08
C SER A 160 -9.89 -6.50 -10.60
N ARG A 161 -9.69 -7.49 -9.74
CA ARG A 161 -9.63 -7.30 -8.27
C ARG A 161 -10.92 -6.75 -7.64
N ASN A 162 -12.05 -6.80 -8.33
CA ASN A 162 -13.32 -6.44 -7.71
C ASN A 162 -13.81 -7.56 -6.78
N VAL A 163 -14.31 -7.20 -5.59
CA VAL A 163 -14.83 -8.14 -4.60
C VAL A 163 -16.34 -7.95 -4.47
N THR A 164 -17.09 -9.03 -4.67
CA THR A 164 -18.57 -8.98 -4.64
C THR A 164 -19.17 -9.77 -3.48
N GLY A 165 -18.44 -10.74 -2.90
CA GLY A 165 -18.88 -11.50 -1.74
C GLY A 165 -18.93 -10.68 -0.46
N ARG A 166 -19.73 -11.13 0.51
CA ARG A 166 -19.89 -10.45 1.80
C ARG A 166 -18.76 -10.75 2.76
N GLU A 167 -18.08 -11.86 2.57
CA GLU A 167 -16.95 -12.29 3.40
C GLU A 167 -15.96 -13.14 2.61
N GLY A 168 -14.77 -13.24 3.17
CA GLY A 168 -13.71 -14.05 2.62
C GLY A 168 -12.48 -14.09 3.53
N LYS A 169 -11.34 -14.44 2.95
CA LYS A 169 -10.06 -14.52 3.65
C LYS A 169 -9.09 -13.50 3.11
N MET A 170 -8.22 -13.02 3.97
CA MET A 170 -7.08 -12.19 3.60
C MET A 170 -5.80 -12.72 4.23
N LEU A 171 -4.73 -12.65 3.45
CA LEU A 171 -3.37 -12.87 3.92
C LEU A 171 -2.56 -11.62 3.63
N VAL A 172 -1.86 -11.12 4.63
CA VAL A 172 -1.00 -9.94 4.54
C VAL A 172 0.42 -10.37 4.83
N ARG A 173 1.31 -10.20 3.85
CA ARG A 173 2.76 -10.37 4.00
C ARG A 173 3.40 -9.00 4.06
N ILE A 174 3.98 -8.65 5.21
CA ILE A 174 4.61 -7.36 5.45
C ILE A 174 6.12 -7.50 5.35
N GLU A 175 6.73 -6.58 4.61
CA GLU A 175 8.17 -6.39 4.47
C GLU A 175 8.52 -5.02 5.05
N ASP A 176 9.01 -5.01 6.28
CA ASP A 176 9.28 -3.81 7.06
C ASP A 176 10.79 -3.67 7.26
N ASP A 177 11.42 -2.98 6.32
CA ASP A 177 12.87 -2.79 6.33
C ASP A 177 13.24 -1.55 7.15
N GLU A 178 13.71 -1.78 8.38
CA GLU A 178 14.18 -0.72 9.29
C GLU A 178 15.27 0.17 8.67
N ALA A 179 16.04 -0.35 7.71
CA ALA A 179 17.10 0.37 7.02
C ALA A 179 16.59 1.14 5.78
N ALA A 180 15.40 0.83 5.24
CA ALA A 180 14.91 1.39 3.99
C ALA A 180 14.46 2.85 4.08
N GLY A 181 14.33 3.40 5.29
CA GLY A 181 13.74 4.74 5.46
C GLY A 181 14.31 5.55 6.62
N THR A 182 15.40 5.13 7.26
CA THR A 182 15.93 5.83 8.45
C THR A 182 16.15 7.30 8.10
N GLU A 183 15.47 8.23 8.78
CA GLU A 183 15.76 9.66 8.70
C GLU A 183 17.27 9.85 8.89
N PRO A 184 17.93 10.79 8.18
CA PRO A 184 19.34 11.04 8.45
C PRO A 184 19.45 11.48 9.92
N GLU A 185 20.41 10.94 10.67
CA GLU A 185 20.70 11.37 12.05
C GLU A 185 20.93 12.89 12.18
N VAL A 186 21.17 13.58 11.08
CA VAL A 186 21.42 15.02 11.02
C VAL A 186 20.20 15.76 10.48
N LEU A 187 19.26 16.08 11.36
CA LEU A 187 18.27 17.14 11.17
C LEU A 187 18.32 18.10 12.36
N ASP A 188 18.05 19.37 12.08
CA ASP A 188 18.18 20.52 12.97
C ASP A 188 17.62 20.26 14.38
N PRO A 189 18.38 20.46 15.47
CA PRO A 189 17.92 20.27 16.84
C PRO A 189 16.64 21.05 17.19
N LEU A 190 16.29 22.11 16.44
CA LEU A 190 15.03 22.83 16.64
C LEU A 190 13.79 22.08 16.14
N ILE A 191 13.93 21.15 15.18
CA ILE A 191 12.82 20.33 14.66
C ILE A 191 12.57 19.12 15.58
N LEU A 192 13.61 18.66 16.29
CA LEU A 192 13.56 17.52 17.21
C LEU A 192 12.74 17.75 18.49
N LEU A 193 12.24 18.96 18.74
CA LEU A 193 11.35 19.20 19.87
C LEU A 193 9.90 18.71 19.62
N HIS A 194 9.56 18.29 18.40
CA HIS A 194 8.17 17.94 18.02
C HIS A 194 7.97 16.58 17.33
N THR A 195 9.00 15.77 17.08
CA THR A 195 8.84 14.51 16.32
C THR A 195 9.29 13.28 17.10
N GLU A 196 8.41 12.79 17.98
CA GLU A 196 8.49 11.43 18.55
C GLU A 196 8.08 10.34 17.53
N PHE A 197 7.56 10.72 16.35
CA PHE A 197 7.06 9.83 15.30
C PHE A 197 8.12 9.52 14.23
N ARG A 198 8.82 8.39 14.33
CA ARG A 198 9.75 7.94 13.28
C ARG A 198 9.01 7.14 12.21
N ALA A 199 8.62 7.81 11.12
CA ALA A 199 8.03 7.13 9.97
C ALA A 199 9.09 6.36 9.16
N ARG A 200 8.74 5.19 8.61
CA ARG A 200 9.59 4.44 7.69
C ARG A 200 8.82 3.79 6.55
N GLU A 201 9.52 3.49 5.46
CA GLU A 201 8.91 2.84 4.29
C GLU A 201 8.61 1.38 4.60
N VAL A 202 7.42 0.94 4.21
CA VAL A 202 6.98 -0.45 4.36
C VAL A 202 6.30 -0.92 3.08
N THR A 203 6.51 -2.17 2.72
CA THR A 203 5.82 -2.80 1.59
C THR A 203 5.00 -3.98 2.11
N ALA A 204 3.83 -4.21 1.52
CA ALA A 204 3.03 -5.38 1.85
C ALA A 204 2.44 -6.02 0.59
N THR A 205 2.32 -7.35 0.62
CA THR A 205 1.51 -8.09 -0.35
C THR A 205 0.22 -8.52 0.33
N PHE A 206 -0.91 -8.04 -0.19
CA PHE A 206 -2.24 -8.44 0.22
C PHE A 206 -2.77 -9.48 -0.76
N THR A 207 -3.11 -10.65 -0.23
CA THR A 207 -3.83 -11.70 -0.93
C THR A 207 -5.27 -11.68 -0.44
N VAL A 208 -6.22 -11.41 -1.33
CA VAL A 208 -7.66 -11.39 -1.01
C VAL A 208 -8.35 -12.55 -1.71
N GLU A 209 -9.09 -13.34 -0.95
CA GLU A 209 -9.88 -14.47 -1.42
C GLU A 209 -11.38 -14.18 -1.21
N ASP A 210 -12.12 -14.00 -2.30
CA ASP A 210 -13.57 -13.75 -2.33
C ASP A 210 -14.34 -15.07 -2.31
N VAL A 211 -14.46 -15.67 -1.12
CA VAL A 211 -15.02 -17.02 -0.91
C VAL A 211 -16.52 -17.08 -1.25
N GLU A 212 -17.30 -16.08 -0.84
CA GLU A 212 -18.75 -16.07 -1.05
C GLU A 212 -19.19 -15.45 -2.38
N GLY A 213 -18.35 -14.63 -3.01
CA GLY A 213 -18.68 -13.92 -4.24
C GLY A 213 -18.24 -14.65 -5.49
N THR A 214 -17.21 -14.11 -6.12
CA THR A 214 -16.67 -14.59 -7.41
C THR A 214 -15.87 -15.89 -7.30
N GLY A 215 -15.46 -16.30 -6.08
CA GLY A 215 -14.48 -17.36 -5.88
C GLY A 215 -13.07 -16.98 -6.35
N SER A 216 -12.84 -15.69 -6.64
CA SER A 216 -11.54 -15.21 -7.13
C SER A 216 -10.56 -14.98 -5.98
N GLN A 217 -9.29 -15.25 -6.27
CA GLN A 217 -8.17 -14.88 -5.42
C GLN A 217 -7.24 -13.99 -6.23
N PHE A 218 -6.80 -12.88 -5.63
CA PHE A 218 -5.84 -12.00 -6.27
C PHE A 218 -4.84 -11.46 -5.26
N ASP A 219 -3.64 -11.19 -5.78
CA ASP A 219 -2.56 -10.56 -5.04
C ASP A 219 -2.37 -9.12 -5.51
N MET A 220 -2.11 -8.24 -4.55
CA MET A 220 -1.73 -6.86 -4.80
C MET A 220 -0.56 -6.46 -3.92
N ARG A 221 0.44 -5.85 -4.56
CA ARG A 221 1.54 -5.19 -3.86
C ARG A 221 1.10 -3.78 -3.48
N MET A 222 1.29 -3.41 -2.23
CA MET A 222 0.98 -2.08 -1.73
C MET A 222 2.21 -1.49 -1.08
N HIS A 223 2.42 -0.20 -1.31
CA HIS A 223 3.52 0.56 -0.75
C HIS A 223 2.97 1.53 0.27
N GLY A 224 3.70 1.72 1.36
CA GLY A 224 3.15 2.39 2.52
C GLY A 224 4.18 2.94 3.46
N ILE A 225 3.67 3.42 4.58
CA ILE A 225 4.42 4.06 5.63
C ILE A 225 4.01 3.43 6.95
N HIS A 226 5.01 3.07 7.75
CA HIS A 226 4.85 2.54 9.08
C HIS A 226 5.29 3.58 10.11
N TRP A 227 4.46 3.78 11.13
CA TRP A 227 4.76 4.53 12.35
C TRP A 227 4.90 3.52 13.52
N PRO A 228 6.12 3.03 13.81
CA PRO A 228 6.34 1.90 14.72
C PRO A 228 5.88 2.13 16.16
N ARG A 229 5.97 3.37 16.67
CA ARG A 229 5.54 3.67 18.04
C ARG A 229 4.03 3.55 18.22
N GLU A 230 3.29 3.85 17.16
CA GLU A 230 1.83 3.83 17.13
C GLU A 230 1.30 2.47 16.65
N GLY A 231 2.17 1.64 16.05
CA GLY A 231 1.79 0.38 15.39
C GLY A 231 0.89 0.60 14.18
N ALA A 232 0.91 1.81 13.63
CA ALA A 232 0.02 2.22 12.55
C ALA A 232 0.76 2.10 11.21
N MET A 233 0.10 1.51 10.21
CA MET A 233 0.59 1.52 8.84
C MET A 233 -0.49 1.99 7.88
N LEU A 234 -0.10 2.80 6.92
CA LEU A 234 -0.94 3.22 5.83
C LEU A 234 -0.31 2.81 4.50
N PHE A 235 -1.08 2.09 3.69
CA PHE A 235 -0.67 1.55 2.40
C PHE A 235 -1.58 2.03 1.29
N THR A 236 -1.04 2.02 0.08
CA THR A 236 -1.78 2.32 -1.13
C THR A 236 -1.27 1.49 -2.31
N THR A 237 -2.18 1.14 -3.21
CA THR A 237 -1.79 0.66 -4.54
C THR A 237 -1.31 1.83 -5.39
N THR A 238 -0.47 1.56 -6.38
CA THR A 238 -0.11 2.56 -7.39
C THR A 238 -0.15 1.90 -8.77
N SER A 239 -0.72 2.64 -9.71
CA SER A 239 -0.94 2.19 -11.08
C SER A 239 -0.92 3.38 -12.04
N GLU A 240 -1.12 3.11 -13.33
CA GLU A 240 -1.25 4.17 -14.33
C GLU A 240 -2.40 5.13 -14.02
N LYS A 241 -3.52 4.63 -13.50
CA LYS A 241 -4.75 5.41 -13.22
C LYS A 241 -4.82 5.95 -11.79
N PHE A 242 -3.87 5.61 -10.93
CA PHE A 242 -3.90 6.02 -9.53
C PHE A 242 -2.50 6.28 -9.00
N ALA A 243 -2.21 7.55 -8.72
CA ALA A 243 -0.95 8.04 -8.19
C ALA A 243 -0.89 7.88 -6.65
N GLY A 244 -1.27 6.71 -6.15
CA GLY A 244 -1.49 6.45 -4.73
C GLY A 244 -0.32 6.85 -3.85
N ILE A 245 0.89 6.35 -4.12
CA ILE A 245 2.07 6.60 -3.28
C ILE A 245 2.42 8.09 -3.17
N PHE A 246 2.18 8.87 -4.23
CA PHE A 246 2.43 10.31 -4.25
C PHE A 246 1.34 11.10 -3.49
N GLY A 247 0.13 10.57 -3.43
CA GLY A 247 -0.97 11.14 -2.66
C GLY A 247 -1.10 10.59 -1.23
N LEU A 248 -0.29 9.59 -0.85
CA LEU A 248 -0.43 8.83 0.39
C LEU A 248 -0.48 9.70 1.66
N PRO A 249 0.36 10.74 1.84
CA PRO A 249 0.30 11.58 3.05
C PRO A 249 -1.07 12.23 3.27
N HIS A 250 -1.73 12.62 2.17
CA HIS A 250 -3.06 13.24 2.18
C HIS A 250 -4.16 12.29 2.60
N LEU A 251 -3.90 10.98 2.67
CA LEU A 251 -4.87 9.97 3.05
C LEU A 251 -4.80 9.60 4.54
N THR A 252 -3.81 10.13 5.26
CA THR A 252 -3.69 9.93 6.71
C THR A 252 -4.89 10.54 7.45
N SER A 253 -5.10 10.18 8.71
CA SER A 253 -6.16 10.76 9.56
C SER A 253 -5.68 11.96 10.39
N ARG A 254 -4.35 12.16 10.53
CA ARG A 254 -3.74 13.10 11.48
C ARG A 254 -2.68 13.98 10.82
N PRO A 255 -2.55 15.26 11.21
CA PRO A 255 -1.49 16.15 10.71
C PRO A 255 -0.07 15.61 10.93
N ALA A 256 0.22 15.04 12.10
CA ALA A 256 1.55 14.49 12.41
C ALA A 256 1.94 13.33 11.48
N PHE A 257 0.97 12.50 11.08
CA PHE A 257 1.20 11.43 10.11
C PHE A 257 1.45 12.01 8.72
N PHE A 258 0.74 13.07 8.32
CA PHE A 258 1.01 13.77 7.08
C PHE A 258 2.45 14.33 7.01
N GLU A 259 2.88 15.05 8.04
CA GLU A 259 4.19 15.73 8.03
C GLU A 259 5.34 14.72 7.94
N THR A 260 5.30 13.66 8.76
CA THR A 260 6.34 12.62 8.78
C THR A 260 6.32 11.78 7.50
N SER A 261 5.13 11.43 6.98
CA SER A 261 5.01 10.72 5.71
C SER A 261 5.49 11.53 4.52
N GLN A 262 5.15 12.81 4.46
CA GLN A 262 5.59 13.70 3.39
C GLN A 262 7.11 13.86 3.41
N ALA A 263 7.72 14.08 4.58
CA ALA A 263 9.16 14.22 4.72
C ALA A 263 9.90 12.95 4.26
N LEU A 264 9.42 11.78 4.70
CA LEU A 264 9.97 10.49 4.30
C LEU A 264 9.88 10.28 2.78
N LEU A 265 8.67 10.39 2.21
CA LEU A 265 8.41 10.12 0.81
C LEU A 265 9.08 11.14 -0.13
N ASN A 266 9.16 12.42 0.26
CA ASN A 266 9.89 13.41 -0.52
C ASN A 266 11.34 12.95 -0.77
N ARG A 267 11.99 12.39 0.25
CA ARG A 267 13.37 11.92 0.16
C ARG A 267 13.48 10.56 -0.55
N THR A 268 12.67 9.57 -0.19
CA THR A 268 12.79 8.21 -0.75
C THR A 268 12.37 8.19 -2.22
N LEU A 269 11.25 8.84 -2.57
CA LEU A 269 10.78 8.92 -3.95
C LEU A 269 11.76 9.72 -4.82
N ASP A 270 12.30 10.85 -4.34
CA ASP A 270 13.28 11.62 -5.11
C ASP A 270 14.54 10.81 -5.43
N LYS A 271 15.04 10.04 -4.46
CA LYS A 271 16.19 9.15 -4.65
C LYS A 271 15.91 8.08 -5.69
N VAL A 272 14.75 7.43 -5.63
CA VAL A 272 14.36 6.38 -6.60
C VAL A 272 14.14 6.97 -7.99
N LEU A 273 13.43 8.10 -8.11
CA LEU A 273 13.17 8.77 -9.38
C LEU A 273 14.47 9.25 -10.04
N SER A 274 15.38 9.85 -9.27
CA SER A 274 16.66 10.30 -9.79
C SER A 274 17.52 9.14 -10.31
N LYS A 275 17.49 7.98 -9.64
CA LYS A 275 18.13 6.76 -10.13
C LYS A 275 17.47 6.24 -11.42
N LYS A 276 16.13 6.27 -11.49
CA LYS A 276 15.37 5.87 -12.69
C LYS A 276 15.66 6.78 -13.89
N GLU A 277 15.79 8.09 -13.68
CA GLU A 277 16.16 9.04 -14.74
C GLU A 277 17.54 8.77 -15.33
N GLN A 278 18.49 8.32 -14.52
CA GLN A 278 19.83 7.93 -14.98
C GLN A 278 19.82 6.58 -15.74
N LEU A 279 18.94 5.66 -15.35
CA LEU A 279 18.91 4.27 -15.85
C LEU A 279 17.67 3.95 -16.71
N PHE A 280 16.97 4.96 -17.23
CA PHE A 280 15.62 4.80 -17.81
C PHE A 280 15.55 3.82 -18.99
N PHE A 281 16.66 3.60 -19.71
CA PHE A 281 16.74 2.62 -20.80
C PHE A 281 16.84 1.17 -20.31
N LEU A 282 17.45 0.96 -19.14
CA LEU A 282 17.75 -0.37 -18.59
C LEU A 282 16.68 -0.83 -17.58
N ASP A 283 16.06 0.13 -16.89
CA ASP A 283 15.13 -0.14 -15.80
C ASP A 283 13.72 0.37 -16.15
N GLN A 284 12.92 -0.54 -16.72
CA GLN A 284 11.58 -0.23 -17.25
C GLN A 284 10.45 -0.57 -16.26
N VAL A 285 10.78 -1.24 -15.15
CA VAL A 285 9.82 -1.69 -14.15
C VAL A 285 9.38 -0.49 -13.33
N ASP A 286 8.09 -0.34 -13.06
CA ASP A 286 7.62 0.66 -12.10
C ASP A 286 7.86 0.11 -10.68
N PRO A 287 8.69 0.75 -9.84
CA PRO A 287 9.04 0.23 -8.52
C PRO A 287 7.85 0.22 -7.56
N TRP A 288 6.78 0.96 -7.86
CA TRP A 288 5.58 1.04 -7.02
C TRP A 288 4.36 0.35 -7.65
N ALA A 289 4.54 -0.44 -8.70
CA ALA A 289 3.44 -1.14 -9.35
C ALA A 289 2.70 -2.06 -8.37
N SER A 290 1.37 -1.98 -8.38
CA SER A 290 0.54 -2.85 -7.54
C SER A 290 0.42 -4.29 -8.05
N THR A 291 0.84 -4.57 -9.28
CA THR A 291 0.88 -5.92 -9.84
C THR A 291 2.15 -6.62 -9.39
N ALA A 292 2.01 -7.77 -8.72
CA ALA A 292 3.14 -8.59 -8.28
C ALA A 292 3.97 -9.12 -9.47
N ASP A 293 3.31 -9.44 -10.58
CA ASP A 293 3.91 -9.95 -11.83
C ASP A 293 3.99 -8.84 -12.90
N ALA A 294 4.94 -7.92 -12.72
CA ALA A 294 5.10 -6.70 -13.50
C ALA A 294 5.32 -6.79 -15.05
N PRO A 295 5.79 -7.89 -15.70
CA PRO A 295 6.19 -7.77 -17.12
C PRO A 295 5.05 -7.60 -18.12
N VAL A 296 3.86 -8.18 -17.86
CA VAL A 296 2.77 -8.26 -18.86
C VAL A 296 1.92 -6.97 -18.90
N ASP A 297 1.76 -6.31 -17.76
CA ASP A 297 0.92 -5.09 -17.62
C ASP A 297 1.53 -3.84 -18.27
N VAL A 298 2.80 -3.87 -18.68
CA VAL A 298 3.44 -2.68 -19.26
C VAL A 298 2.89 -2.34 -20.66
N PHE A 299 2.46 -3.34 -21.43
CA PHE A 299 1.94 -3.12 -22.80
C PHE A 299 0.43 -3.13 -22.90
N ASN A 300 -0.23 -3.85 -21.99
CA ASN A 300 -1.67 -4.03 -22.02
C ASN A 300 -2.24 -3.96 -20.60
N PRO A 301 -2.14 -2.80 -19.94
CA PRO A 301 -2.60 -2.65 -18.56
C PRO A 301 -4.09 -2.97 -18.50
N THR A 302 -4.44 -3.89 -17.61
CA THR A 302 -5.84 -4.16 -17.28
C THR A 302 -6.29 -3.23 -16.17
N ALA A 303 -7.50 -2.72 -16.33
CA ALA A 303 -8.12 -1.85 -15.37
C ALA A 303 -8.50 -2.70 -14.13
N HIS A 304 -7.90 -2.43 -12.96
CA HIS A 304 -8.19 -3.09 -11.69
C HIS A 304 -8.69 -2.13 -10.60
N CYS A 305 -9.37 -2.64 -9.57
CA CYS A 305 -9.68 -1.85 -8.37
C CYS A 305 -8.38 -1.38 -7.68
N GLU A 306 -8.39 -0.15 -7.18
CA GLU A 306 -7.33 0.43 -6.35
C GLU A 306 -7.71 0.32 -4.89
N TYR A 307 -6.71 0.35 -4.01
CA TYR A 307 -6.91 0.15 -2.59
C TYR A 307 -6.08 1.11 -1.76
N LEU A 308 -6.70 1.59 -0.68
CA LEU A 308 -6.05 2.09 0.51
C LEU A 308 -6.16 1.02 1.58
N ALA A 309 -5.11 0.80 2.35
CA ALA A 309 -5.18 -0.10 3.49
C ALA A 309 -4.60 0.56 4.72
N TYR A 310 -5.32 0.47 5.83
CA TYR A 310 -4.81 0.81 7.15
C TYR A 310 -4.66 -0.46 7.97
N VAL A 311 -3.47 -0.65 8.55
CA VAL A 311 -3.16 -1.79 9.40
C VAL A 311 -2.73 -1.28 10.78
N GLN A 312 -3.36 -1.80 11.82
CA GLN A 312 -3.02 -1.51 13.21
C GLN A 312 -2.44 -2.75 13.86
N ILE A 313 -1.20 -2.68 14.32
CA ILE A 313 -0.55 -3.71 15.16
C ILE A 313 -1.12 -3.60 16.57
N HIS A 314 -1.41 -4.76 17.16
CA HIS A 314 -1.89 -4.84 18.55
C HIS A 314 -0.73 -4.98 19.53
N PRO A 315 -0.86 -4.45 20.75
CA PRO A 315 0.10 -4.69 21.82
C PRO A 315 0.32 -6.19 22.06
N PRO A 316 1.53 -6.58 22.50
CA PRO A 316 1.78 -7.96 22.89
C PRO A 316 0.90 -8.39 24.06
N GLU A 317 0.59 -9.70 24.11
CA GLU A 317 -0.15 -10.27 25.23
C GLU A 317 0.62 -10.03 26.55
N LYS A 318 -0.11 -9.58 27.59
CA LYS A 318 0.48 -9.14 28.87
C LYS A 318 1.34 -10.22 29.54
N ASP A 319 0.97 -11.47 29.35
CA ASP A 319 1.66 -12.62 29.96
C ASP A 319 2.95 -13.00 29.23
N TYR A 320 3.16 -12.51 28.00
CA TYR A 320 4.31 -12.88 27.17
C TYR A 320 5.61 -12.20 27.61
N LEU A 321 5.57 -10.91 27.97
CA LEU A 321 6.78 -10.11 28.21
C LEU A 321 7.37 -10.23 29.63
N HIS A 322 6.68 -10.89 30.58
CA HIS A 322 7.11 -11.08 31.99
C HIS A 322 7.81 -9.87 32.63
N VAL A 323 7.39 -8.64 32.31
CA VAL A 323 7.95 -7.45 32.92
C VAL A 323 7.55 -7.46 34.40
N GLN A 324 8.54 -7.43 35.29
CA GLN A 324 8.26 -7.43 36.73
C GLN A 324 7.27 -6.31 37.07
N PRO A 325 6.21 -6.56 37.86
CA PRO A 325 5.19 -5.56 38.16
C PRO A 325 5.74 -4.24 38.73
N SER A 326 6.89 -4.31 39.41
CA SER A 326 7.63 -3.17 39.98
C SER A 326 8.40 -2.32 38.97
N LEU A 327 8.53 -2.77 37.72
CA LEU A 327 9.25 -2.12 36.61
C LEU A 327 8.34 -1.86 35.40
N THR A 328 7.02 -1.76 35.60
CA THR A 328 5.97 -1.64 34.56
C THR A 328 5.85 -0.26 33.89
N GLY A 329 6.96 0.48 33.75
CA GLY A 329 6.99 1.69 32.93
C GLY A 329 6.90 1.34 31.43
N PRO A 330 6.29 2.19 30.58
CA PRO A 330 6.19 1.96 29.13
C PRO A 330 7.57 1.76 28.48
N GLU A 331 8.59 2.47 28.96
CA GLU A 331 9.98 2.33 28.51
C GLU A 331 10.56 0.92 28.70
N ASN A 332 10.24 0.27 29.83
CA ASN A 332 10.73 -1.08 30.10
C ASN A 332 10.02 -2.12 29.24
N ILE A 333 8.74 -1.88 28.91
CA ILE A 333 7.98 -2.73 27.99
C ILE A 333 8.55 -2.58 26.57
N ILE A 334 8.83 -1.36 26.11
CA ILE A 334 9.46 -1.10 24.80
C ILE A 334 10.81 -1.82 24.72
N LYS A 335 11.63 -1.73 25.78
CA LYS A 335 12.91 -2.44 25.83
C LYS A 335 12.75 -3.96 25.73
N ALA A 336 11.79 -4.52 26.46
CA ALA A 336 11.50 -5.97 26.40
C ALA A 336 11.02 -6.40 25.00
N ILE A 337 10.21 -5.57 24.33
CA ILE A 337 9.80 -5.79 22.94
C ILE A 337 11.02 -5.84 22.02
N HIS A 338 11.92 -4.85 22.12
CA HIS A 338 13.15 -4.82 21.33
C HIS A 338 14.03 -6.05 21.56
N GLU A 339 14.21 -6.48 22.81
CA GLU A 339 15.01 -7.67 23.13
C GLU A 339 14.43 -8.94 22.46
N VAL A 340 13.10 -9.07 22.40
CA VAL A 340 12.44 -10.19 21.71
C VAL A 340 12.59 -10.08 20.18
N GLU A 341 12.40 -8.89 19.62
CA GLU A 341 12.54 -8.66 18.17
C GLU A 341 13.97 -8.94 17.68
N ASP A 342 14.96 -8.47 18.44
CA ASP A 342 16.37 -8.69 18.16
C ASP A 342 16.72 -10.17 18.20
N GLU A 343 16.22 -10.95 19.17
CA GLU A 343 16.42 -12.40 19.18
C GLU A 343 15.76 -13.07 17.96
N LEU A 344 14.51 -12.70 17.63
CA LEU A 344 13.80 -13.32 16.51
C LEU A 344 14.52 -13.07 15.18
N ARG A 345 15.18 -11.92 15.04
CA ARG A 345 15.94 -11.55 13.85
C ARG A 345 17.37 -12.10 13.86
N PHE A 346 18.02 -12.10 15.01
CA PHE A 346 19.39 -12.52 15.22
C PHE A 346 19.45 -13.51 16.40
N PRO A 347 19.14 -14.80 16.20
CA PRO A 347 19.05 -15.76 17.30
C PRO A 347 20.37 -15.89 18.07
N GLN A 348 20.39 -15.45 19.33
CA GLN A 348 21.53 -15.57 20.25
C GLN A 348 21.33 -16.69 21.27
N GLY A 349 20.17 -17.35 21.27
CA GLY A 349 19.85 -18.47 22.14
C GLY A 349 19.31 -18.05 23.51
N VAL A 350 18.79 -16.82 23.63
CA VAL A 350 18.15 -16.36 24.86
C VAL A 350 16.82 -17.13 25.04
N SER A 351 16.52 -17.58 26.26
CA SER A 351 15.32 -18.37 26.51
C SER A 351 14.08 -17.47 26.55
N HIS A 352 13.23 -17.57 25.54
CA HIS A 352 11.93 -16.92 25.49
C HIS A 352 10.79 -17.94 25.50
N HIS A 353 9.60 -17.54 25.94
CA HIS A 353 8.40 -18.38 25.92
C HIS A 353 7.85 -18.52 24.49
N GLY A 354 8.52 -19.29 23.64
CA GLY A 354 8.08 -19.55 22.27
C GLY A 354 8.07 -18.30 21.38
N ARG A 355 7.51 -18.42 20.18
CA ARG A 355 7.41 -17.32 19.21
C ARG A 355 6.11 -16.53 19.47
N PRO A 356 6.17 -15.20 19.66
CA PRO A 356 4.97 -14.41 19.87
C PRO A 356 4.13 -14.43 18.58
N LYS A 357 2.81 -14.40 18.74
CA LYS A 357 1.90 -14.24 17.60
C LYS A 357 1.71 -12.75 17.32
N LEU A 358 1.90 -12.35 16.06
CA LEU A 358 1.59 -11.00 15.61
C LEU A 358 0.07 -10.89 15.37
N GLN A 359 -0.58 -9.94 16.02
CA GLN A 359 -2.00 -9.64 15.84
C GLN A 359 -2.16 -8.24 15.26
N MET A 360 -3.06 -8.11 14.27
CA MET A 360 -3.36 -6.85 13.63
C MET A 360 -4.84 -6.74 13.24
N SER A 361 -5.32 -5.50 13.06
CA SER A 361 -6.58 -5.19 12.40
C SER A 361 -6.29 -4.50 11.07
N ALA A 362 -7.01 -4.85 9.99
CA ALA A 362 -6.76 -4.32 8.64
C ALA A 362 -8.06 -3.88 7.91
N VAL A 363 -8.15 -2.60 7.51
CA VAL A 363 -9.28 -2.02 6.77
C VAL A 363 -8.78 -1.59 5.42
N LEU A 364 -9.39 -2.14 4.39
CA LEU A 364 -9.13 -1.82 3.00
C LEU A 364 -10.31 -1.01 2.47
N TYR A 365 -10.01 0.05 1.74
CA TYR A 365 -11.00 0.88 1.06
C TYR A 365 -10.62 1.01 -0.41
N SER A 366 -11.55 0.66 -1.29
CA SER A 366 -11.39 0.86 -2.72
C SER A 366 -12.12 2.13 -3.17
N PRO A 367 -11.41 3.23 -3.52
CA PRO A 367 -12.05 4.48 -3.90
C PRO A 367 -12.63 4.46 -5.31
N ASP A 368 -12.26 3.52 -6.16
CA ASP A 368 -12.74 3.38 -7.54
C ASP A 368 -13.78 2.27 -7.74
N CYS A 369 -13.81 1.28 -6.84
CA CYS A 369 -14.88 0.27 -6.80
C CYS A 369 -15.87 0.50 -5.65
N ALA A 370 -15.59 1.48 -4.78
CA ALA A 370 -16.46 1.99 -3.72
C ALA A 370 -17.00 0.93 -2.76
N PHE A 371 -16.08 0.22 -2.12
CA PHE A 371 -16.39 -0.70 -1.02
C PHE A 371 -15.25 -0.73 0.00
N PHE A 372 -15.56 -1.31 1.16
CA PHE A 372 -14.63 -1.56 2.25
C PHE A 372 -14.50 -3.07 2.48
N LEU A 373 -13.30 -3.53 2.84
CA LEU A 373 -13.07 -4.84 3.42
C LEU A 373 -12.46 -4.63 4.80
N GLU A 374 -13.05 -5.22 5.83
CA GLU A 374 -12.59 -5.04 7.20
C GLU A 374 -12.27 -6.39 7.82
N SER A 375 -11.14 -6.49 8.52
CA SER A 375 -10.79 -7.69 9.29
C SER A 375 -11.84 -7.98 10.37
N LYS A 376 -12.32 -9.22 10.43
CA LYS A 376 -13.20 -9.70 11.48
C LYS A 376 -12.42 -9.86 12.78
N GLY A 377 -12.99 -9.39 13.88
CA GLY A 377 -12.45 -9.60 15.22
C GLY A 377 -13.39 -9.12 16.32
N PRO A 378 -13.01 -9.34 17.59
CA PRO A 378 -13.79 -8.86 18.74
C PRO A 378 -13.97 -7.33 18.74
N PRO A 379 -15.09 -6.81 19.27
CA PRO A 379 -16.18 -7.56 19.90
C PRO A 379 -17.26 -8.06 18.91
N ALA A 380 -17.26 -7.58 17.67
CA ALA A 380 -18.35 -7.87 16.71
C ALA A 380 -18.33 -9.33 16.22
N TYR A 381 -17.14 -9.91 16.13
CA TYR A 381 -16.94 -11.30 15.73
C TYR A 381 -16.16 -12.01 16.84
N ALA A 382 -16.56 -13.23 17.18
CA ALA A 382 -15.78 -14.05 18.09
C ALA A 382 -14.37 -14.26 17.52
N PRO A 383 -13.32 -14.40 18.36
CA PRO A 383 -12.02 -14.85 17.88
C PRO A 383 -12.24 -16.16 17.11
N ALA A 384 -11.94 -16.15 15.81
CA ALA A 384 -11.94 -17.36 15.01
C ALA A 384 -10.59 -18.06 15.21
N ASP A 385 -10.61 -19.37 15.40
CA ASP A 385 -9.43 -20.23 15.61
C ASP A 385 -8.47 -20.26 14.40
#